data_AF-A0A952R3F2-F1
#
_entry.id   AF-A0A952R3F2-F1
#
_cell.length_a   1.000
_cell.length_b   1.000
_cell.length_c   1.000
_cell.angle_alpha   90.00
_cell.angle_beta   90.00
_cell.angle_gamma   90.00
#
_symmetry.space_group_name_H-M   'P 1'
#
loop_
_entity.id
_entity.type
_entity.pdbx_description
1 polymer ?
#
loop_
_entity_poly.entity_id
_entity_poly.type
_entity_poly.pdbx_seq_one_letter_code
_entity_poly.pdbx_strand_id
1 'polypeptide(L)'
;MHLRTARILRVALPIGSVAVLAALIAISAVGGAQMMTPYLPGVDTSLPGAALYEFHCSTCHGPTGLGLPESRERFPDDHKQCSRCHNPRNPAVMYEDPAGNSLAVFSLGEPTPLADPAYLAKFPHLAALEAYVRAAMPRWDPGKLTLEETRLVALFSLHLSGSLPPSVTAAFESGDVGALQRLDAASIGLGP
;
A
#
# COMPACT_ATOMS: atom_id res chain seq x y z
N MET A 1 5.94 21.09 -72.20
CA MET A 1 5.02 21.82 -71.31
C MET A 1 3.68 21.10 -71.30
N HIS A 2 3.43 20.23 -70.32
CA HIS A 2 2.10 19.63 -70.09
C HIS A 2 1.85 19.55 -68.58
N LEU A 3 1.09 20.51 -68.06
CA LEU A 3 0.59 20.52 -66.69
C LEU A 3 -0.59 19.57 -66.60
N ARG A 4 -0.44 18.45 -65.87
CA ARG A 4 -1.54 17.58 -65.48
C ARG A 4 -2.17 18.12 -64.20
N THR A 5 -3.41 18.59 -64.32
CA THR A 5 -4.27 19.00 -63.20
C THR A 5 -4.69 17.78 -62.39
N ALA A 6 -4.19 17.66 -61.16
CA ALA A 6 -4.63 16.65 -60.20
C ALA A 6 -6.00 17.07 -59.62
N ARG A 7 -7.04 16.29 -59.91
CA ARG A 7 -8.34 16.41 -59.23
C ARG A 7 -8.23 15.84 -57.81
N ILE A 8 -8.34 16.70 -56.82
CA ILE A 8 -8.43 16.31 -55.41
C ILE A 8 -9.83 15.73 -55.16
N LEU A 9 -9.90 14.43 -54.93
CA LEU A 9 -11.12 13.72 -54.54
C LEU A 9 -11.40 14.04 -53.06
N ARG A 10 -12.42 14.87 -52.80
CA ARG A 10 -12.88 15.14 -51.43
C ARG A 10 -13.67 13.93 -50.92
N VAL A 11 -13.02 13.07 -50.15
CA VAL A 11 -13.69 12.01 -49.38
C VAL A 11 -14.45 12.69 -48.24
N ALA A 12 -15.76 12.79 -48.36
CA ALA A 12 -16.62 13.23 -47.27
C ALA A 12 -16.66 12.11 -46.22
N LEU A 13 -15.89 12.26 -45.15
CA LEU A 13 -15.98 11.39 -43.98
C LEU A 13 -17.36 11.64 -43.32
N PRO A 14 -18.24 10.64 -43.19
CA PRO A 14 -19.54 10.84 -42.59
C PRO A 14 -19.36 11.18 -41.11
N ILE A 15 -19.83 12.37 -40.74
CA ILE A 15 -19.79 12.93 -39.37
C ILE A 15 -20.35 11.95 -38.32
N GLY A 16 -21.21 11.01 -38.74
CA GLY A 16 -21.76 9.96 -37.88
C GLY A 16 -20.71 8.99 -37.31
N SER A 17 -19.61 8.70 -38.01
CA SER A 17 -18.61 7.74 -37.54
C SER A 17 -17.73 8.27 -36.41
N VAL A 18 -17.50 9.60 -36.37
CA VAL A 18 -16.72 10.25 -35.31
C VAL A 18 -17.53 10.33 -34.00
N ALA A 19 -18.85 10.57 -34.10
CA ALA A 19 -19.71 10.68 -32.94
C ALA A 19 -19.87 9.34 -32.18
N VAL A 20 -19.97 8.23 -32.92
CA VAL A 20 -20.07 6.88 -32.32
C VAL A 20 -18.75 6.48 -31.65
N LEU A 21 -17.60 6.79 -32.24
CA LEU A 21 -16.30 6.51 -31.62
C LEU A 21 -16.06 7.34 -30.35
N ALA A 22 -16.45 8.63 -30.36
CA ALA A 22 -16.37 9.49 -29.17
C ALA A 22 -17.29 9.00 -28.03
N ALA A 23 -18.50 8.52 -28.35
CA ALA A 23 -19.41 7.96 -27.37
C ALA A 23 -18.88 6.65 -26.76
N LEU A 24 -18.21 5.79 -27.54
CA LEU A 24 -17.60 4.56 -27.03
C LEU A 24 -16.38 4.84 -26.12
N ILE A 25 -15.57 5.85 -26.42
CA ILE A 25 -14.46 6.28 -25.55
C ILE A 25 -14.98 6.84 -24.23
N ALA A 26 -16.10 7.56 -24.24
CA ALA A 26 -16.70 8.12 -23.02
C ALA A 26 -17.26 7.04 -22.07
N ILE A 27 -17.75 5.91 -22.60
CA ILE A 27 -18.30 4.81 -21.79
C ILE A 27 -17.18 3.99 -21.12
N SER A 28 -15.99 3.89 -21.73
CA SER A 28 -14.85 3.20 -21.12
C SER A 28 -14.22 3.95 -19.93
N ALA A 29 -14.46 5.26 -19.81
CA ALA A 29 -13.89 6.07 -18.72
C ALA A 29 -14.64 5.92 -17.37
N VAL A 30 -15.84 5.34 -17.35
CA VAL A 30 -16.69 5.28 -16.15
C VAL A 30 -16.71 3.88 -15.50
N GLY A 31 -16.24 2.85 -16.20
CA GLY A 31 -16.46 1.44 -15.82
C GLY A 31 -15.28 0.66 -15.24
N GLY A 32 -14.22 1.30 -14.72
CA GLY A 32 -12.95 0.61 -14.44
C GLY A 32 -12.34 0.75 -13.06
N ALA A 33 -12.92 1.51 -12.13
CA ALA A 33 -12.46 1.55 -10.74
C ALA A 33 -13.53 0.96 -9.85
N GLN A 34 -13.74 -0.36 -9.95
CA GLN A 34 -14.13 -1.09 -8.74
C GLN A 34 -12.93 -0.94 -7.81
N MET A 35 -12.94 0.12 -7.00
CA MET A 35 -12.15 0.13 -5.77
C MET A 35 -12.57 -1.15 -5.06
N MET A 36 -11.71 -2.17 -5.10
CA MET A 36 -11.70 -3.19 -4.07
C MET A 36 -11.47 -2.39 -2.79
N THR A 37 -12.53 -1.91 -2.17
CA THR A 37 -12.47 -1.37 -0.82
C THR A 37 -11.94 -2.52 -0.02
N PRO A 38 -10.70 -2.45 0.46
CA PRO A 38 -10.21 -3.57 1.23
C PRO A 38 -11.06 -3.64 2.48
N TYR A 39 -11.69 -4.80 2.67
CA TYR A 39 -12.54 -5.02 3.81
C TYR A 39 -11.64 -5.15 5.05
N LEU A 40 -11.41 -4.01 5.70
CA LEU A 40 -10.78 -3.90 7.00
C LEU A 40 -11.87 -3.68 8.06
N PRO A 41 -12.48 -4.72 8.62
CA PRO A 41 -13.46 -4.54 9.68
C PRO A 41 -12.81 -3.81 10.87
N GLY A 42 -13.41 -2.70 11.28
CA GLY A 42 -12.95 -1.91 12.44
C GLY A 42 -11.84 -0.90 12.17
N VAL A 43 -11.49 -0.65 10.90
CA VAL A 43 -10.44 0.30 10.52
C VAL A 43 -11.01 1.36 9.57
N ASP A 44 -10.71 2.63 9.84
CA ASP A 44 -11.08 3.71 8.94
C ASP A 44 -10.17 3.71 7.71
N THR A 45 -10.71 3.26 6.58
CA THR A 45 -10.00 3.18 5.28
C THR A 45 -9.84 4.54 4.60
N SER A 46 -10.45 5.60 5.12
CA SER A 46 -10.29 6.97 4.60
C SER A 46 -9.02 7.66 5.10
N LEU A 47 -8.40 7.12 6.16
CA LEU A 47 -7.20 7.70 6.76
C LEU A 47 -5.97 7.57 5.85
N PRO A 48 -5.06 8.55 5.88
CA PRO A 48 -3.80 8.47 5.14
C PRO A 48 -3.03 7.19 5.46
N GLY A 49 -2.63 6.45 4.43
CA GLY A 49 -1.84 5.23 4.56
C GLY A 49 -2.64 3.94 4.80
N ALA A 50 -3.96 4.00 5.05
CA ALA A 50 -4.76 2.80 5.30
C ALA A 50 -4.73 1.78 4.14
N ALA A 51 -4.85 2.26 2.89
CA ALA A 51 -4.78 1.40 1.71
C ALA A 51 -3.39 0.76 1.51
N LEU A 52 -2.32 1.52 1.79
CA LEU A 52 -0.94 1.02 1.74
C LEU A 52 -0.69 -0.04 2.82
N TYR A 53 -1.15 0.24 4.05
CA TYR A 53 -1.07 -0.68 5.16
C TYR A 53 -1.80 -1.99 4.86
N GLU A 54 -3.01 -1.92 4.34
CA GLU A 54 -3.73 -3.12 3.96
C GLU A 54 -2.94 -3.95 2.96
N PHE A 55 -2.50 -3.30 1.87
CA PHE A 55 -1.91 -4.04 0.77
C PHE A 55 -0.54 -4.65 1.15
N HIS A 56 0.25 -3.95 1.96
CA HIS A 56 1.62 -4.34 2.27
C HIS A 56 1.81 -4.99 3.65
N CYS A 57 0.92 -4.74 4.62
CA CYS A 57 1.19 -5.00 6.04
C CYS A 57 0.15 -5.90 6.72
N SER A 58 -1.14 -5.72 6.45
CA SER A 58 -2.23 -6.37 7.22
C SER A 58 -2.22 -7.91 7.15
N THR A 59 -1.68 -8.48 6.08
CA THR A 59 -1.48 -9.93 5.93
C THR A 59 -0.61 -10.52 7.04
N CYS A 60 0.31 -9.75 7.61
CA CYS A 60 1.16 -10.20 8.73
C CYS A 60 0.80 -9.53 10.05
N HIS A 61 0.50 -8.22 10.02
CA HIS A 61 0.26 -7.42 11.21
C HIS A 61 -1.23 -7.35 11.61
N GLY A 62 -2.13 -7.93 10.81
CA GLY A 62 -3.57 -7.89 11.03
C GLY A 62 -4.19 -6.56 10.60
N PRO A 63 -5.49 -6.53 10.24
CA PRO A 63 -6.18 -5.31 9.83
C PRO A 63 -6.13 -4.21 10.91
N THR A 64 -6.31 -4.55 12.18
CA THR A 64 -6.28 -3.57 13.28
C THR A 64 -4.91 -3.45 13.95
N GLY A 65 -3.90 -4.19 13.46
CA GLY A 65 -2.56 -4.19 14.04
C GLY A 65 -2.38 -5.18 15.19
N LEU A 66 -3.35 -6.06 15.47
CA LEU A 66 -3.26 -7.05 16.56
C LEU A 66 -2.33 -8.24 16.25
N GLY A 67 -1.71 -8.24 15.07
CA GLY A 67 -0.65 -9.15 14.68
C GLY A 67 -1.15 -10.41 13.98
N LEU A 68 -0.27 -11.41 13.92
CA LEU A 68 -0.51 -12.64 13.18
C LEU A 68 -1.72 -13.45 13.68
N PRO A 69 -2.08 -13.50 14.98
CA PRO A 69 -3.30 -14.16 15.42
C PRO A 69 -4.56 -13.59 14.76
N GLU A 70 -4.68 -12.26 14.66
CA GLU A 70 -5.79 -11.60 13.97
C GLU A 70 -5.78 -11.92 12.47
N SER A 71 -4.61 -11.82 11.83
CA SER A 71 -4.54 -12.05 10.38
C SER A 71 -4.85 -13.49 9.99
N ARG A 72 -4.45 -14.48 10.81
CA ARG A 72 -4.74 -15.90 10.59
C ARG A 72 -6.22 -16.21 10.46
N GLU A 73 -7.09 -15.53 11.20
CA GLU A 73 -8.52 -15.78 11.12
C GLU A 73 -9.15 -15.38 9.79
N ARG A 74 -8.43 -14.61 8.95
CA ARG A 74 -8.88 -14.24 7.60
C ARG A 74 -8.51 -15.26 6.53
N PHE A 75 -7.63 -16.22 6.85
CA PHE A 75 -7.22 -17.26 5.91
C PHE A 75 -8.14 -18.48 6.02
N PRO A 76 -8.35 -19.23 4.92
CA PRO A 76 -8.93 -20.57 4.97
C PRO A 76 -8.21 -21.45 5.99
N ASP A 77 -8.90 -22.40 6.62
CA ASP A 77 -8.35 -23.21 7.72
C ASP A 77 -7.05 -23.93 7.35
N ASP A 78 -6.88 -24.34 6.10
CA ASP A 78 -5.68 -25.00 5.58
C ASP A 78 -4.50 -24.03 5.31
N HIS A 79 -4.72 -22.71 5.39
CA HIS A 79 -3.74 -21.65 5.20
C HIS A 79 -3.39 -20.88 6.49
N LYS A 80 -4.00 -21.24 7.64
CA LYS A 80 -3.69 -20.61 8.95
C LYS A 80 -2.31 -20.99 9.52
N GLN A 81 -1.70 -22.05 9.01
CA GLN A 81 -0.37 -22.53 9.41
C GLN A 81 0.75 -21.80 8.64
N CYS A 82 0.87 -20.49 8.83
CA CYS A 82 1.73 -19.63 8.00
C CYS A 82 3.20 -20.10 7.94
N SER A 83 3.74 -20.65 9.04
CA SER A 83 5.13 -21.15 9.12
C SER A 83 5.42 -22.38 8.24
N ARG A 84 4.39 -23.05 7.71
CA ARG A 84 4.54 -24.11 6.71
C ARG A 84 5.17 -23.58 5.43
N CYS A 85 4.71 -22.42 4.95
CA CYS A 85 5.22 -21.77 3.75
C CYS A 85 6.26 -20.67 4.06
N HIS A 86 6.22 -20.13 5.28
CA HIS A 86 7.08 -19.04 5.74
C HIS A 86 8.01 -19.45 6.89
N ASN A 87 8.66 -20.59 6.74
CA ASN A 87 9.52 -21.18 7.75
C ASN A 87 10.70 -20.25 8.14
N PRO A 88 11.16 -20.23 9.40
CA PRO A 88 12.33 -19.46 9.81
C PRO A 88 13.61 -19.73 9.01
N ARG A 89 13.73 -20.91 8.39
CA ARG A 89 14.86 -21.29 7.53
C ARG A 89 14.77 -20.75 6.11
N ASN A 90 13.63 -20.19 5.71
CA ASN A 90 13.48 -19.54 4.41
C ASN A 90 14.29 -18.24 4.37
N PRO A 91 14.64 -17.74 3.18
CA PRO A 91 15.24 -16.42 3.01
C PRO A 91 14.38 -15.32 3.64
N ALA A 92 14.99 -14.23 4.10
CA ALA A 92 14.25 -13.14 4.75
C ALA A 92 13.33 -12.38 3.78
N VAL A 93 13.70 -12.35 2.49
CA VAL A 93 12.99 -11.67 1.40
C VAL A 93 12.55 -12.69 0.36
N MET A 94 11.48 -12.38 -0.37
CA MET A 94 11.01 -13.22 -1.47
C MET A 94 11.88 -12.97 -2.71
N TYR A 95 12.26 -14.03 -3.42
CA TYR A 95 12.87 -13.91 -4.75
C TYR A 95 11.81 -14.11 -5.83
N GLU A 96 11.86 -13.30 -6.89
CA GLU A 96 10.90 -13.36 -8.01
C GLU A 96 10.94 -14.68 -8.80
N ASP A 97 12.03 -15.45 -8.68
CA ASP A 97 12.21 -16.75 -9.31
C ASP A 97 12.28 -17.88 -8.27
N PRO A 98 11.14 -18.34 -7.73
CA PRO A 98 11.12 -19.50 -6.84
C PRO A 98 11.24 -20.76 -7.69
N ALA A 99 12.47 -21.16 -8.02
CA ALA A 99 12.73 -22.43 -8.68
C ALA A 99 12.16 -23.60 -7.85
N GLY A 100 10.98 -24.08 -8.25
CA GLY A 100 10.49 -25.45 -8.05
C GLY A 100 9.72 -25.79 -6.77
N ASN A 101 9.76 -24.99 -5.70
CA ASN A 101 9.05 -25.32 -4.45
C ASN A 101 8.18 -24.17 -3.92
N SER A 102 6.88 -24.24 -4.20
CA SER A 102 5.87 -23.28 -3.74
C SER A 102 5.67 -23.23 -2.22
N LEU A 103 6.33 -24.11 -1.46
CA LEU A 103 6.25 -24.16 0.01
C LEU A 103 7.41 -23.43 0.71
N ALA A 104 8.37 -22.85 -0.01
CA ALA A 104 9.50 -22.12 0.59
C ALA A 104 9.56 -20.69 0.07
N VAL A 105 8.70 -19.81 0.62
CA VAL A 105 8.53 -18.44 0.10
C VAL A 105 9.54 -17.47 0.73
N PHE A 106 9.28 -16.99 1.94
CA PHE A 106 10.21 -16.18 2.75
C PHE A 106 9.93 -16.42 4.23
N SER A 107 10.90 -16.20 5.11
CA SER A 107 10.74 -16.38 6.55
C SER A 107 9.86 -15.28 7.12
N LEU A 108 8.81 -15.62 7.88
CA LEU A 108 7.96 -14.64 8.58
C LEU A 108 8.70 -13.91 9.70
N GLY A 109 9.73 -14.54 10.27
CA GLY A 109 10.29 -14.19 11.58
C GLY A 109 9.20 -14.06 12.63
N GLU A 110 9.31 -13.04 13.48
CA GLU A 110 8.36 -12.76 14.56
C GLU A 110 7.62 -11.44 14.26
N PRO A 111 6.51 -11.48 13.49
CA PRO A 111 5.72 -10.28 13.24
C PRO A 111 5.10 -9.79 14.55
N THR A 112 5.43 -8.57 14.93
CA THR A 112 4.92 -7.94 16.14
C THR A 112 3.54 -7.34 15.93
N PRO A 113 2.65 -7.34 16.95
CA PRO A 113 1.46 -6.51 16.94
C PRO A 113 1.86 -5.04 16.85
N LEU A 114 1.32 -4.32 15.87
CA LEU A 114 1.55 -2.89 15.70
C LEU A 114 0.60 -2.06 16.56
N ALA A 115 -0.52 -2.61 16.99
CA ALA A 115 -1.44 -1.98 17.93
C ALA A 115 -0.87 -1.87 19.35
N ASP A 116 0.28 -2.50 19.64
CA ASP A 116 0.99 -2.36 20.92
C ASP A 116 1.86 -1.09 20.92
N PRO A 117 1.50 -0.04 21.68
CA PRO A 117 2.28 1.19 21.74
C PRO A 117 3.70 0.97 22.30
N ALA A 118 3.92 -0.06 23.13
CA ALA A 118 5.25 -0.35 23.68
C ALA A 118 6.23 -0.82 22.60
N TYR A 119 5.74 -1.41 21.51
CA TYR A 119 6.59 -1.80 20.39
C TYR A 119 7.09 -0.57 19.62
N LEU A 120 6.19 0.38 19.32
CA LEU A 120 6.53 1.58 18.55
C LEU A 120 7.35 2.60 19.35
N ALA A 121 7.24 2.60 20.68
CA ALA A 121 8.08 3.41 21.57
C ALA A 121 9.59 3.10 21.44
N LYS A 122 9.99 1.95 20.86
CA LYS A 122 11.40 1.62 20.61
C LYS A 122 12.07 2.54 19.58
N PHE A 123 11.28 3.27 18.79
CA PHE A 123 11.78 4.21 17.80
C PHE A 123 11.84 5.61 18.44
N PRO A 124 13.02 6.27 18.47
CA PRO A 124 13.15 7.56 19.15
C PRO A 124 12.36 8.69 18.48
N HIS A 125 12.14 8.61 17.17
CA HIS A 125 11.41 9.61 16.40
C HIS A 125 10.86 9.01 15.10
N LEU A 126 9.93 9.73 14.45
CA LEU A 126 9.26 9.28 13.22
C LEU A 126 10.28 8.92 12.12
N ALA A 127 11.35 9.69 11.95
CA ALA A 127 12.36 9.38 10.94
C ALA A 127 13.07 8.02 11.17
N ALA A 128 13.18 7.55 12.42
CA ALA A 128 13.76 6.25 12.74
C ALA A 128 12.80 5.10 12.37
N LEU A 129 11.51 5.28 12.65
CA LEU A 129 10.47 4.35 12.23
C LEU A 129 10.39 4.28 10.69
N GLU A 130 10.40 5.42 10.01
CA GLU A 130 10.42 5.48 8.53
C GLU A 130 11.65 4.80 7.94
N ALA A 131 12.83 4.99 8.55
CA ALA A 131 14.06 4.32 8.11
C ALA A 131 13.96 2.79 8.27
N TYR A 132 13.41 2.31 9.38
CA TYR A 132 13.18 0.88 9.60
C TYR A 132 12.19 0.29 8.59
N VAL A 133 11.04 0.95 8.39
CA VAL A 133 10.03 0.51 7.42
C VAL A 133 10.65 0.44 6.02
N ARG A 134 11.38 1.46 5.58
CA ARG A 134 12.01 1.45 4.25
C ARG A 134 13.08 0.37 4.11
N ALA A 135 13.84 0.08 5.16
CA ALA A 135 14.95 -0.87 5.09
C ALA A 135 14.51 -2.34 5.22
N ALA A 136 13.39 -2.60 5.90
CA ALA A 136 13.00 -3.96 6.28
C ALA A 136 11.57 -4.35 5.85
N MET A 137 10.76 -3.39 5.40
CA MET A 137 9.35 -3.61 5.07
C MET A 137 9.00 -3.23 3.62
N PRO A 138 7.94 -3.84 3.06
CA PRO A 138 7.32 -5.06 3.57
C PRO A 138 8.31 -6.22 3.55
N ARG A 139 8.20 -7.16 4.50
CA ARG A 139 9.23 -8.19 4.71
C ARG A 139 9.57 -9.01 3.46
N TRP A 140 8.58 -9.24 2.62
CA TRP A 140 8.74 -9.98 1.37
C TRP A 140 9.52 -9.22 0.29
N ASP A 141 9.58 -7.89 0.34
CA ASP A 141 10.25 -7.02 -0.64
C ASP A 141 10.65 -5.67 0.00
N PRO A 142 11.71 -5.66 0.85
CA PRO A 142 12.15 -4.45 1.53
C PRO A 142 12.62 -3.37 0.55
N GLY A 143 12.28 -2.11 0.84
CA GLY A 143 12.61 -0.97 -0.01
C GLY A 143 11.62 -0.72 -1.16
N LYS A 144 10.56 -1.53 -1.27
CA LYS A 144 9.50 -1.35 -2.28
C LYS A 144 8.75 -0.02 -2.15
N LEU A 145 8.55 0.47 -0.93
CA LEU A 145 7.78 1.69 -0.68
C LEU A 145 8.62 2.93 -0.98
N THR A 146 8.01 3.90 -1.65
CA THR A 146 8.57 5.24 -1.78
C THR A 146 8.69 5.94 -0.41
N LEU A 147 9.41 7.06 -0.36
CA LEU A 147 9.51 7.86 0.86
C LEU A 147 8.14 8.34 1.35
N GLU A 148 7.27 8.73 0.43
CA GLU A 148 5.91 9.20 0.74
C GLU A 148 5.06 8.07 1.30
N GLU A 149 5.03 6.91 0.64
CA GLU A 149 4.28 5.75 1.10
C GLU A 149 4.80 5.23 2.45
N THR A 150 6.11 5.24 2.64
CA THR A 150 6.76 4.89 3.91
C THR A 150 6.26 5.77 5.05
N ARG A 151 6.17 7.09 4.82
CA ARG A 151 5.65 8.02 5.83
C ARG A 151 4.20 7.74 6.15
N LEU A 152 3.36 7.56 5.13
CA LEU A 152 1.93 7.34 5.33
C LEU A 152 1.67 6.04 6.11
N VAL A 153 2.37 4.94 5.80
CA VAL A 153 2.19 3.69 6.53
C VAL A 153 2.76 3.75 7.96
N ALA A 154 3.84 4.51 8.18
CA ALA A 154 4.38 4.73 9.52
C ALA A 154 3.41 5.51 10.41
N LEU A 155 2.82 6.60 9.89
CA LEU A 155 1.80 7.38 10.60
C LEU A 155 0.53 6.57 10.86
N PHE A 156 0.10 5.78 9.87
CA PHE A 156 -1.04 4.88 10.05
C PHE A 156 -0.78 3.81 11.13
N SER A 157 0.43 3.27 11.18
CA SER A 157 0.82 2.31 12.23
C SER A 157 0.79 2.94 13.62
N LEU A 158 1.23 4.20 13.75
CA LEU A 158 1.13 4.98 14.99
C LEU A 158 -0.33 5.29 15.36
N HIS A 159 -1.19 5.49 14.38
CA HIS A 159 -2.63 5.64 14.61
C HIS A 159 -3.24 4.35 15.17
N LEU A 160 -2.93 3.19 14.58
CA LEU A 160 -3.43 1.89 15.06
C LEU A 160 -3.04 1.61 16.52
N SER A 161 -1.86 2.03 16.96
CA SER A 161 -1.39 1.86 18.34
C SER A 161 -1.89 2.95 19.30
N GLY A 162 -2.56 3.98 18.79
CA GLY A 162 -2.86 5.20 19.55
C GLY A 162 -1.62 6.01 19.96
N SER A 163 -0.46 5.79 19.32
CA SER A 163 0.81 6.47 19.61
C SER A 163 1.08 7.67 18.70
N LEU A 164 0.11 8.10 17.89
CA LEU A 164 0.27 9.25 17.02
C LEU A 164 0.48 10.53 17.86
N PRO A 165 1.61 11.26 17.68
CA PRO A 165 1.88 12.43 18.50
C PRO A 165 0.84 13.55 18.29
N PRO A 166 0.44 14.28 19.34
CA PRO A 166 -0.55 15.36 19.23
C PRO A 166 -0.21 16.43 18.18
N SER A 167 1.08 16.66 17.93
CA SER A 167 1.56 17.61 16.91
C SER A 167 1.26 17.19 15.47
N VAL A 168 0.92 15.92 15.24
CA VAL A 168 0.62 15.34 13.92
C VAL A 168 -0.85 14.94 13.77
N THR A 169 -1.54 14.63 14.88
CA THR A 169 -2.92 14.12 14.89
C THR A 169 -3.88 14.92 14.02
N ALA A 170 -3.93 16.25 14.18
CA ALA A 170 -4.87 17.09 13.43
C ALA A 170 -4.64 17.05 11.91
N ALA A 171 -3.38 17.00 11.45
CA ALA A 171 -3.05 16.90 10.04
C ALA A 171 -3.33 15.51 9.47
N PHE A 172 -3.19 14.47 10.31
CA PHE A 172 -3.48 13.09 9.92
C PHE A 172 -4.99 12.85 9.79
N GLU A 173 -5.77 13.26 10.79
CA GLU A 173 -7.23 13.10 10.81
C GLU A 173 -7.93 13.96 9.74
N SER A 174 -7.34 15.07 9.33
CA SER A 174 -7.86 15.88 8.22
C SER A 174 -7.60 15.28 6.84
N GLY A 175 -6.76 14.25 6.74
CA GLY A 175 -6.35 13.67 5.47
C GLY A 175 -5.40 14.54 4.63
N ASP A 176 -4.79 15.60 5.21
CA ASP A 176 -3.89 16.50 4.48
C ASP A 176 -2.51 15.85 4.25
N VAL A 177 -2.43 14.99 3.24
CA VAL A 177 -1.20 14.31 2.82
C VAL A 177 -0.06 15.30 2.55
N GLY A 178 -0.36 16.48 2.00
CA GLY A 178 0.65 17.50 1.73
C GLY A 178 1.27 18.05 3.03
N ALA A 179 0.46 18.29 4.07
CA ALA A 179 0.95 18.68 5.39
C ALA A 179 1.80 17.58 6.02
N LEU A 180 1.36 16.31 5.94
CA LEU A 180 2.10 15.16 6.45
C LEU A 180 3.47 15.02 5.77
N GLN A 181 3.56 15.26 4.46
CA GLN A 181 4.82 15.21 3.71
C GLN A 181 5.81 16.31 4.12
N ARG A 182 5.33 17.46 4.60
CA ARG A 182 6.18 18.57 5.05
C ARG A 182 6.67 18.44 6.50
N LEU A 183 6.22 17.42 7.24
CA LEU A 183 6.70 17.17 8.60
C LEU A 183 8.21 16.93 8.60
N ASP A 184 8.91 17.60 9.52
CA ASP A 184 10.27 17.22 9.88
C ASP A 184 10.21 16.00 10.80
N ALA A 185 10.27 14.81 10.20
CA ALA A 185 10.15 13.54 10.90
C ALA A 185 11.25 13.30 11.96
N ALA A 186 12.38 14.01 11.92
CA ALA A 186 13.39 13.92 12.96
C ALA A 186 12.97 14.67 14.24
N SER A 187 12.12 15.70 14.11
CA SER A 187 11.59 16.48 15.24
C SER A 187 10.36 15.85 15.90
N ILE A 188 9.70 14.89 15.24
CA ILE A 188 8.52 14.21 15.76
C ILE A 188 8.96 13.04 16.65
N GLY A 189 9.08 13.29 17.96
CA GLY A 189 9.33 12.25 18.96
C GLY A 189 8.14 11.30 19.11
N LEU A 190 8.41 9.99 19.20
CA LEU A 190 7.37 8.95 19.36
C LEU A 190 7.24 8.45 20.82
N GLY A 191 8.01 9.04 21.72
CA GLY A 191 8.07 8.72 23.14
C GLY A 191 9.50 8.83 23.66
N PRO A 192 9.67 8.74 25.00
CA PRO A 192 10.95 8.32 25.57
C PRO A 192 11.26 6.86 25.25
#